data_AF-A0A2A5G726-F1
#
_entry.id   AF-A0A2A5G726-F1
#
_cell.length_a   1.000
_cell.length_b   1.000
_cell.length_c   1.000
_cell.angle_alpha   90.00
_cell.angle_beta   90.00
_cell.angle_gamma   90.00
#
_symmetry.space_group_name_H-M   'P 1'
#
loop_
_entity.id
_entity.type
_entity.pdbx_description
1 polymer ?
#
loop_
_entity_poly.entity_id
_entity_poly.type
_entity_poly.pdbx_seq_one_letter_code
_entity_poly.pdbx_strand_id
1 'polypeptide(L)'
;MRLTTKNKFIFIATFIVISNSAFAAQIKKQMPPVFSFRYEPEKVLSEYPLGLINKREAFAHHGGPVRKLILPNGNHSWLYSTGEEAGIPEIYILQFSDDGKVIDVMHKSLHYKNGHTALQYQFLQDVTPELKMTGPGPGE
;
A
#
# COMPACT_ATOMS: atom_id res chain seq x y z
N MET A 1 -78.76 7.68 -13.32
CA MET A 1 -77.81 7.92 -12.21
C MET A 1 -76.51 7.20 -12.54
N ARG A 2 -75.40 7.95 -12.63
CA ARG A 2 -74.06 7.46 -13.01
C ARG A 2 -73.49 6.50 -11.96
N LEU A 3 -72.72 5.48 -12.38
CA LEU A 3 -71.29 5.37 -12.05
C LEU A 3 -70.66 4.18 -12.79
N THR A 4 -69.86 4.52 -13.80
CA THR A 4 -68.87 3.70 -14.49
C THR A 4 -67.68 3.44 -13.59
N THR A 5 -67.33 2.18 -13.32
CA THR A 5 -66.07 1.83 -12.64
C THR A 5 -65.06 1.33 -13.66
N LYS A 6 -64.05 2.14 -13.91
CA LYS A 6 -62.92 1.82 -14.81
C LYS A 6 -62.01 0.79 -14.13
N ASN A 7 -61.79 -0.36 -14.77
CA ASN A 7 -60.73 -1.30 -14.39
C ASN A 7 -59.37 -0.61 -14.53
N LYS A 8 -58.71 -0.34 -13.42
CA LYS A 8 -57.30 0.07 -13.39
C LYS A 8 -56.46 -1.18 -13.21
N PHE A 9 -55.94 -1.71 -14.31
CA PHE A 9 -54.83 -2.66 -14.26
C PHE A 9 -53.58 -1.90 -13.79
N ILE A 10 -53.16 -2.16 -12.54
CA ILE A 10 -51.89 -1.69 -12.02
C ILE A 10 -50.85 -2.74 -12.39
N PHE A 11 -49.99 -2.43 -13.37
CA PHE A 11 -48.76 -3.19 -13.61
C PHE A 11 -47.73 -2.77 -12.54
N ILE A 12 -47.51 -3.61 -11.54
CA ILE A 12 -46.37 -3.47 -10.63
C ILE A 12 -45.17 -4.14 -11.31
N ALA A 13 -44.34 -3.35 -11.98
CA ALA A 13 -43.05 -3.80 -12.47
C ALA A 13 -42.07 -3.90 -11.30
N THR A 14 -41.83 -5.11 -10.81
CA THR A 14 -40.80 -5.37 -9.80
C THR A 14 -39.43 -5.29 -10.44
N PHE A 15 -38.74 -4.15 -10.30
CA PHE A 15 -37.31 -4.05 -10.60
C PHE A 15 -36.54 -4.80 -9.50
N ILE A 16 -36.17 -6.05 -9.77
CA ILE A 16 -35.14 -6.74 -8.99
C ILE A 16 -33.81 -6.13 -9.43
N VAL A 17 -33.36 -5.11 -8.71
CA VAL A 17 -31.96 -4.68 -8.76
C VAL A 17 -31.16 -5.78 -8.07
N ILE A 18 -30.52 -6.64 -8.88
CA ILE A 18 -29.51 -7.56 -8.37
C ILE A 18 -28.29 -6.70 -8.04
N SER A 19 -28.27 -6.16 -6.84
CA SER A 19 -27.10 -5.53 -6.26
C SER A 19 -26.04 -6.61 -6.08
N ASN A 20 -25.15 -6.80 -7.07
CA ASN A 20 -23.91 -7.55 -6.87
C ASN A 20 -22.99 -6.73 -5.96
N SER A 21 -23.33 -6.61 -4.67
CA SER A 21 -22.48 -5.99 -3.65
C SER A 21 -21.32 -6.88 -3.20
N ALA A 22 -21.14 -8.05 -3.82
CA ALA A 22 -20.15 -9.05 -3.42
C ALA A 22 -18.81 -8.97 -4.17
N PHE A 23 -18.58 -7.97 -5.04
CA PHE A 23 -17.24 -7.64 -5.56
C PHE A 23 -16.57 -6.48 -4.81
N ALA A 24 -17.13 -6.10 -3.66
CA ALA A 24 -16.38 -5.47 -2.59
C ALA A 24 -16.03 -6.55 -1.55
N ALA A 25 -15.63 -7.73 -2.02
CA ALA A 25 -14.98 -8.73 -1.20
C ALA A 25 -13.80 -8.01 -0.52
N GLN A 26 -14.04 -7.72 0.74
CA GLN A 26 -13.15 -7.27 1.77
C GLN A 26 -11.77 -7.93 1.62
N ILE A 27 -10.91 -7.40 0.75
CA ILE A 27 -9.48 -7.50 0.96
C ILE A 27 -9.32 -6.85 2.31
N LYS A 28 -9.16 -7.66 3.36
CA LYS A 28 -8.79 -7.18 4.69
C LYS A 28 -7.54 -6.35 4.45
N LYS A 29 -7.68 -5.04 4.40
CA LYS A 29 -6.65 -4.11 3.94
C LYS A 29 -5.39 -4.42 4.74
N GLN A 30 -4.38 -4.97 4.07
CA GLN A 30 -3.19 -5.44 4.76
C GLN A 30 -2.52 -4.22 5.36
N MET A 31 -2.56 -4.11 6.68
CA MET A 31 -1.89 -3.01 7.39
C MET A 31 -0.38 -3.21 7.22
N PRO A 32 0.39 -2.13 7.05
CA PRO A 32 1.82 -2.26 6.82
C PRO A 32 2.52 -2.98 7.99
N PRO A 33 3.54 -3.80 7.75
CA PRO A 33 4.45 -4.20 8.81
C PRO A 33 5.13 -2.96 9.41
N VAL A 34 5.43 -3.01 10.72
CA VAL A 34 6.13 -1.93 11.43
C VAL A 34 7.63 -2.25 11.43
N PHE A 35 8.47 -1.25 11.14
CA PHE A 35 9.91 -1.38 11.33
C PHE A 35 10.23 -1.50 12.82
N SER A 36 10.98 -2.53 13.17
CA SER A 36 11.42 -2.77 14.55
C SER A 36 12.68 -3.62 14.53
N PHE A 37 13.47 -3.56 15.60
CA PHE A 37 14.65 -4.41 15.81
C PHE A 37 14.38 -5.92 15.75
N ARG A 38 13.12 -6.35 15.78
CA ARG A 38 12.75 -7.77 15.68
C ARG A 38 12.63 -8.28 14.25
N TYR A 39 12.58 -7.40 13.26
CA TYR A 39 12.37 -7.76 11.86
C TYR A 39 13.44 -7.11 11.00
N GLU A 40 14.05 -7.92 10.13
CA GLU A 40 14.93 -7.42 9.09
C GLU A 40 14.17 -6.43 8.20
N PRO A 41 14.69 -5.20 7.99
CA PRO A 41 14.04 -4.18 7.17
C PRO A 41 13.61 -4.68 5.80
N GLU A 42 14.38 -5.59 5.20
CA GLU A 42 14.11 -6.23 3.91
C GLU A 42 12.77 -6.95 3.88
N LYS A 43 12.42 -7.65 4.96
CA LYS A 43 11.14 -8.33 5.05
C LYS A 43 9.99 -7.31 5.06
N VAL A 44 10.12 -6.27 5.89
CA VAL A 44 9.15 -5.18 6.01
C VAL A 44 8.96 -4.48 4.66
N LEU A 45 10.04 -4.16 3.96
CA LEU A 45 10.03 -3.49 2.66
C LEU A 45 9.41 -4.36 1.56
N SER A 46 9.70 -5.65 1.56
CA SER A 46 9.15 -6.57 0.56
C SER A 46 7.65 -6.81 0.68
N GLU A 47 7.12 -6.77 1.91
CA GLU A 47 5.70 -7.00 2.19
C GLU A 47 4.89 -5.70 2.26
N TYR A 48 5.52 -4.53 2.05
CA TYR A 48 4.85 -3.25 2.24
C TYR A 48 3.76 -3.04 1.17
N PRO A 49 2.50 -2.76 1.55
CA PRO A 49 1.35 -2.68 0.64
C PRO A 49 1.30 -1.37 -0.18
N LEU A 50 2.24 -1.22 -1.11
CA LEU A 50 2.33 -0.04 -1.99
C LEU A 50 1.06 0.14 -2.82
N GLY A 51 0.64 1.39 -3.02
CA GLY A 51 -0.57 1.76 -3.76
C GLY A 51 -1.90 1.42 -3.07
N LEU A 52 -1.88 0.70 -1.95
CA LEU A 52 -3.10 0.31 -1.21
C LEU A 52 -3.37 1.25 -0.03
N ILE A 53 -2.34 1.66 0.70
CA ILE A 53 -2.46 2.49 1.90
C ILE A 53 -2.47 3.97 1.56
N ASN A 54 -3.45 4.72 2.06
CA ASN A 54 -3.52 6.18 1.91
C ASN A 54 -2.92 6.92 3.14
N LYS A 55 -2.72 8.24 3.03
CA LYS A 55 -2.19 9.10 4.11
C LYS A 55 -2.93 8.95 5.44
N ARG A 56 -4.26 8.81 5.42
CA ARG A 56 -5.06 8.67 6.66
C ARG A 56 -4.75 7.36 7.37
N GLU A 57 -4.65 6.27 6.62
CA GLU A 57 -4.36 4.95 7.16
C GLU A 57 -2.90 4.83 7.59
N ALA A 58 -1.98 5.38 6.81
CA ALA A 58 -0.58 5.50 7.19
C ALA A 58 -0.44 6.27 8.52
N PHE A 59 -1.17 7.37 8.69
CA PHE A 59 -1.19 8.14 9.95
C PHE A 59 -1.81 7.34 11.10
N ALA A 60 -2.92 6.65 10.86
CA ALA A 60 -3.57 5.83 11.88
C ALA A 60 -2.66 4.68 12.37
N HIS A 61 -1.79 4.17 11.50
CA HIS A 61 -0.87 3.08 11.81
C HIS A 61 0.43 3.54 12.45
N HIS A 62 1.11 4.49 11.81
CA HIS A 62 2.46 4.93 12.18
C HIS A 62 2.45 6.12 13.15
N GLY A 63 1.30 6.76 13.34
CA GLY A 63 1.19 8.00 14.06
C GLY A 63 1.75 9.21 13.30
N GLY A 64 2.02 10.27 14.06
CA GLY A 64 2.56 11.52 13.51
C GLY A 64 4.02 11.37 13.08
N PRO A 65 4.39 11.85 11.88
CA PRO A 65 5.78 11.78 11.44
C PRO A 65 6.65 12.78 12.19
N VAL A 66 7.94 12.46 12.30
CA VAL A 66 8.96 13.37 12.82
C VAL A 66 9.03 14.62 11.93
N ARG A 67 8.96 14.44 10.60
CA ARG A 67 8.91 15.55 9.63
C ARG A 67 8.05 15.21 8.42
N LYS A 68 7.45 16.25 7.84
CA LYS A 68 6.85 16.21 6.50
C LYS A 68 7.81 16.88 5.52
N LEU A 69 8.06 16.25 4.38
CA LEU A 69 9.06 16.61 3.39
C LEU A 69 8.42 16.69 1.99
N ILE A 70 9.11 17.37 1.08
CA ILE A 70 8.95 17.19 -0.37
C ILE A 70 10.30 16.71 -0.88
N LEU A 71 10.32 15.54 -1.53
CA LEU A 71 11.55 14.97 -2.09
C LEU A 71 11.92 15.66 -3.41
N PRO A 72 13.16 15.50 -3.92
CA PRO A 72 13.59 16.13 -5.18
C PRO A 72 12.73 15.78 -6.40
N ASN A 73 12.02 14.65 -6.37
CA ASN A 73 11.05 14.26 -7.39
C ASN A 73 9.68 14.94 -7.27
N GLY A 74 9.50 15.88 -6.33
CA GLY A 74 8.26 16.61 -6.11
C GLY A 74 7.25 15.92 -5.18
N ASN A 75 7.48 14.65 -4.83
CA ASN A 75 6.51 13.89 -4.05
C ASN A 75 6.53 14.26 -2.56
N HIS A 76 5.34 14.44 -2.00
CA HIS A 76 5.16 14.58 -0.55
C HIS A 76 5.62 13.32 0.17
N SER A 77 6.31 13.49 1.30
CA SER A 77 6.85 12.37 2.08
C SER A 77 6.81 12.62 3.57
N TRP A 78 6.74 11.56 4.36
CA TRP A 78 6.75 11.60 5.82
C TRP A 78 7.93 10.81 6.35
N LEU A 79 8.76 11.46 7.18
CA LEU A 79 9.93 10.86 7.82
C LEU A 79 9.57 10.41 9.23
N TYR A 80 9.96 9.18 9.53
CA TYR A 80 9.81 8.53 10.82
C TYR A 80 11.18 8.09 11.35
N SER A 81 11.26 7.96 12.66
CA SER A 81 12.39 7.35 13.36
C SER A 81 11.87 6.17 14.16
N THR A 82 12.55 5.03 14.08
CA THR A 82 12.28 3.84 14.91
C THR A 82 13.06 3.86 16.22
N GLY A 83 13.80 4.94 16.47
CA GLY A 83 14.68 5.10 17.62
C GLY A 83 16.16 4.99 17.25
N GLU A 84 16.97 4.71 18.26
CA GLU A 84 18.41 4.48 18.14
C GLU A 84 18.75 3.12 18.72
N GLU A 85 19.52 2.32 17.97
CA GLU A 85 20.19 1.13 18.51
C GLU A 85 21.68 1.41 18.60
N ALA A 86 22.27 1.27 19.79
CA ALA A 86 23.68 1.61 20.04
C ALA A 86 24.06 3.05 19.61
N GLY A 87 23.12 4.01 19.68
CA GLY A 87 23.32 5.40 19.27
C GLY A 87 23.28 5.64 17.76
N ILE A 88 22.87 4.64 16.98
CA ILE A 88 22.68 4.74 15.54
C ILE A 88 21.19 4.97 15.24
N PRO A 89 20.79 6.13 14.66
CA PRO A 89 19.42 6.38 14.29
C PRO A 89 18.99 5.49 13.13
N GLU A 90 17.79 4.93 13.27
CA GLU A 90 17.08 4.25 12.20
C GLU A 90 15.90 5.09 11.76
N ILE A 91 15.83 5.34 10.45
CA ILE A 91 14.79 6.17 9.85
C ILE A 91 14.16 5.47 8.67
N TYR A 92 12.88 5.77 8.45
CA TYR A 92 12.21 5.41 7.21
C TYR A 92 11.34 6.58 6.73
N ILE A 93 11.17 6.64 5.42
CA ILE A 93 10.38 7.68 4.75
C ILE A 93 9.26 6.99 3.98
N LEU A 94 8.02 7.38 4.26
CA LEU A 94 6.87 7.05 3.41
C LEU A 94 6.75 8.12 2.33
N GLN A 95 6.89 7.73 1.07
CA GLN A 95 6.64 8.60 -0.06
C GLN A 95 5.22 8.44 -0.55
N PHE A 96 4.55 9.56 -0.86
CA PHE A 96 3.17 9.57 -1.32
C PHE A 96 3.05 10.06 -2.76
N SER A 97 2.13 9.46 -3.50
CA SER A 97 1.61 10.01 -4.76
C SER A 97 0.74 11.25 -4.50
N ASP A 98 0.40 11.95 -5.60
CA ASP A 98 -0.49 13.12 -5.58
C ASP A 98 -1.89 12.78 -5.05
N ASP A 99 -2.41 11.58 -5.36
CA ASP A 99 -3.69 11.08 -4.80
C ASP A 99 -3.56 10.58 -3.35
N GLY A 100 -2.38 10.68 -2.74
CA GLY A 100 -2.15 10.46 -1.32
C GLY A 100 -1.98 9.00 -0.92
N LYS A 101 -1.61 8.11 -1.86
CA LYS A 101 -1.25 6.72 -1.58
C LYS A 101 0.23 6.57 -1.30
N VAL A 102 0.62 5.62 -0.46
CA VAL A 102 2.03 5.28 -0.25
C VAL A 102 2.54 4.58 -1.51
N ILE A 103 3.56 5.14 -2.15
CA ILE A 103 4.13 4.63 -3.41
C ILE A 103 5.55 4.11 -3.26
N ASP A 104 6.25 4.52 -2.21
CA ASP A 104 7.52 3.90 -1.82
C ASP A 104 7.74 4.04 -0.31
N VAL A 105 8.60 3.18 0.21
CA VAL A 105 9.13 3.24 1.57
C VAL A 105 10.63 3.15 1.49
N MET A 106 11.32 4.22 1.86
CA MET A 106 12.79 4.25 1.90
C MET A 106 13.24 4.05 3.33
N HIS A 107 13.94 2.96 3.61
CA HIS A 107 14.54 2.68 4.90
C HIS A 107 16.03 2.98 4.85
N LYS A 108 16.55 3.67 5.87
CA LYS A 108 17.98 3.86 6.07
C LYS A 108 18.32 3.65 7.54
N SER A 109 19.13 2.63 7.78
CA SER A 109 19.85 2.44 9.03
C SER A 109 21.29 2.91 8.82
N LEU A 110 21.96 3.45 9.85
CA LEU A 110 23.42 3.65 9.73
C LEU A 110 24.22 2.37 10.06
N HIS A 111 23.55 1.31 10.56
CA HIS A 111 24.17 -0.02 10.68
C HIS A 111 24.40 -0.64 9.30
N TYR A 112 23.41 -0.50 8.42
CA TYR A 112 23.47 -0.98 7.05
C TYR A 112 23.94 0.17 6.14
N LYS A 113 25.14 0.07 5.56
CA LYS A 113 25.76 1.15 4.76
C LYS A 113 24.91 1.60 3.56
N ASN A 114 23.87 0.85 3.20
CA ASN A 114 23.01 1.11 2.07
C ASN A 114 21.59 1.45 2.54
N GLY A 115 20.99 2.47 1.93
CA GLY A 115 19.55 2.68 2.02
C GLY A 115 18.83 1.72 1.08
N HIS A 116 17.65 1.26 1.50
CA HIS A 116 16.85 0.31 0.73
C HIS A 116 15.42 0.83 0.56
N THR A 117 14.75 0.39 -0.51
CA THR A 117 13.35 0.80 -0.75
C THR A 117 12.41 -0.37 -0.99
N ALA A 118 11.13 -0.18 -0.68
CA ALA A 118 10.09 -1.18 -0.93
C ALA A 118 9.93 -1.44 -2.43
N LEU A 119 9.97 -0.39 -3.25
CA LEU A 119 9.96 -0.53 -4.70
C LEU A 119 11.12 -1.39 -5.21
N GLN A 120 12.34 -1.22 -4.67
CA GLN A 120 13.48 -2.04 -5.03
C GLN A 120 13.23 -3.52 -4.72
N TYR A 121 12.80 -3.85 -3.51
CA TYR A 121 12.59 -5.25 -3.11
C TYR A 121 11.45 -5.91 -3.89
N GLN A 122 10.33 -5.20 -4.09
CA GLN A 122 9.19 -5.74 -4.82
C GLN A 122 9.51 -5.93 -6.30
N PHE A 123 10.19 -4.96 -6.93
CA PHE A 123 10.67 -5.12 -8.31
C PHE A 123 11.59 -6.34 -8.45
N LEU A 124 12.56 -6.49 -7.53
CA LEU A 124 13.47 -7.64 -7.56
C LEU A 124 12.72 -8.96 -7.36
N GLN A 125 11.70 -9.01 -6.51
CA GLN A 125 10.88 -10.22 -6.32
C GLN A 125 10.11 -10.60 -7.58
N ASP A 126 9.57 -9.62 -8.31
CA ASP A 126 8.82 -9.86 -9.54
C ASP A 126 9.73 -10.42 -10.66
N VAL A 127 10.98 -9.92 -10.77
CA VAL A 127 11.92 -10.34 -11.83
C VAL A 127 12.83 -11.51 -11.45
N THR A 128 13.00 -11.82 -10.15
CA THR A 128 13.86 -12.92 -9.70
C THR A 128 13.49 -14.28 -10.30
N PRO A 129 12.21 -14.66 -10.44
CA PRO A 129 11.82 -15.87 -11.16
C PRO A 129 12.35 -15.90 -12.60
N GLU A 130 12.35 -14.77 -13.31
CA GLU A 130 12.87 -14.65 -14.67
C GLU A 130 14.40 -14.76 -14.70
N LEU A 131 15.10 -14.10 -13.77
CA LEU A 131 16.56 -14.17 -13.64
C LEU A 131 17.07 -15.57 -13.27
N LYS A 132 16.26 -16.37 -12.57
CA LYS A 132 16.57 -17.78 -12.28
C LYS A 132 16.31 -18.71 -13.45
N MET A 133 15.41 -18.35 -14.37
CA MET A 133 15.14 -19.11 -15.60
C MET A 133 16.16 -18.81 -16.70
N THR A 134 16.82 -17.65 -16.65
CA THR A 134 18.10 -17.44 -17.33
C THR A 134 19.20 -18.07 -16.48
N GLY A 135 19.29 -19.40 -16.49
CA GLY A 135 20.53 -20.07 -16.09
C GLY A 135 21.72 -19.51 -16.87
N PRO A 136 22.98 -19.84 -16.53
CA PRO A 136 24.06 -19.62 -17.48
C PRO A 136 23.58 -20.20 -18.82
N GLY A 137 23.56 -19.37 -19.86
CA GLY A 137 23.22 -19.85 -21.20
C GLY A 137 24.05 -21.09 -21.53
N PRO A 138 23.65 -21.92 -22.50
CA PRO A 138 24.42 -23.10 -22.85
C PRO A 138 25.84 -22.67 -23.25
N GLY A 139 26.80 -22.86 -22.34
CA GLY A 139 28.23 -22.58 -22.50
C GLY A 139 28.73 -21.36 -21.73
N GLU A 140 29.43 -21.60 -20.61
CA GLU A 140 30.87 -21.40 -20.49
C GLU A 140 31.49 -22.57 -19.69
#